data_AF-A0A1G1XRB7-F1
#
_entry.id   AF-A0A1G1XRB7-F1
#
_cell.length_a   1.000
_cell.length_b   1.000
_cell.length_c   1.000
_cell.angle_alpha   90.00
_cell.angle_beta   90.00
_cell.angle_gamma   90.00
#
_symmetry.space_group_name_H-M   'P 1'
#
loop_
_entity.id
_entity.type
_entity.pdbx_description
1 polymer ?
#
loop_
_entity_poly.entity_id
_entity_poly.type
_entity_poly.pdbx_seq_one_letter_code
_entity_poly.pdbx_strand_id
1 'polypeptide(L)'
;MKQKKLLVWNAVLIGLLLAITLISCKPKFESPDHRFRAEKFNCYSDNAPPIVREEANCFLVREIKTQKIVFYTHPKRHSDFPGVKVQMFSDDSKKYAAYYHYGDRNDEKSQYTWVGVWSTESGELLYSREDPGWIYLPEKFPEPQHPRP
;
A
#
# COMPACT_ATOMS: atom_id res chain seq x y z
N MET A 1 21.85 47.40 20.57
CA MET A 1 20.53 46.86 20.13
C MET A 1 20.54 46.00 18.85
N LYS A 2 21.65 45.82 18.12
CA LYS A 2 21.65 45.07 16.83
C LYS A 2 21.87 43.55 16.96
N GLN A 3 22.55 43.06 18.00
CA GLN A 3 22.87 41.62 18.14
C GLN A 3 21.67 40.71 18.47
N LYS A 4 20.66 41.20 19.19
CA LYS A 4 19.50 40.38 19.58
C LYS A 4 18.62 39.98 18.39
N LYS A 5 18.58 40.78 17.31
CA LYS A 5 17.78 40.46 16.12
C LYS A 5 18.41 39.31 15.31
N LEU A 6 19.75 39.24 15.20
CA LEU A 6 20.43 38.24 14.39
C LEU A 6 20.25 36.80 14.94
N LEU A 7 20.21 36.66 16.27
CA LEU A 7 19.98 35.36 16.94
C LEU A 7 18.56 34.81 16.72
N VAL A 8 17.55 35.68 16.66
CA VAL A 8 16.16 35.28 16.43
C VAL A 8 15.96 34.73 15.02
N TRP A 9 16.57 35.39 14.01
CA TRP A 9 16.46 34.94 12.62
C TRP A 9 17.15 33.60 12.37
N ASN A 10 18.31 33.34 13.00
CA ASN A 10 18.99 32.05 12.89
C ASN A 10 18.20 30.90 13.57
N ALA A 11 17.56 31.17 14.72
CA ALA A 11 16.73 30.17 15.39
C ALA A 11 15.47 29.81 14.59
N VAL A 12 14.84 30.78 13.92
CA VAL A 12 13.68 30.55 13.04
C VAL A 12 14.10 29.73 11.81
N LEU A 13 15.25 30.01 11.21
CA LEU A 13 15.74 29.26 10.05
C LEU A 13 16.05 27.79 10.40
N ILE A 14 16.70 27.54 11.54
CA ILE A 14 17.02 26.19 12.02
C ILE A 14 15.74 25.42 12.40
N GLY A 15 14.77 26.11 13.01
CA GLY A 15 13.44 25.54 13.30
C GLY A 15 12.68 25.14 12.03
N LEU A 16 12.77 25.95 10.96
CA LEU A 16 12.16 25.62 9.67
C LEU A 16 12.85 24.42 8.99
N LEU A 17 14.18 24.35 9.05
CA LEU A 17 14.96 23.23 8.50
C LEU A 17 14.66 21.90 9.21
N LEU A 18 14.46 21.91 10.54
CA LEU A 18 14.09 20.71 11.30
C LEU A 18 12.65 20.24 11.02
N ALA A 19 11.72 21.17 10.79
CA ALA A 19 10.34 20.84 10.42
C ALA A 19 10.24 20.16 9.04
N ILE A 20 11.16 20.48 8.10
CA ILE A 20 11.21 19.85 6.78
C ILE A 20 11.74 18.40 6.87
N THR A 21 12.64 18.10 7.81
CA THR A 21 13.21 16.74 7.95
C THR A 21 12.30 15.74 8.66
N LEU A 22 11.31 16.18 9.44
CA LEU A 22 10.41 15.30 10.20
C LEU A 22 9.19 14.79 9.40
N ILE A 23 9.03 15.17 8.14
CA ILE A 23 7.84 14.83 7.33
C ILE A 23 8.00 13.52 6.54
N SER A 24 9.19 12.93 6.46
CA SER A 24 9.43 11.76 5.61
C SER A 24 9.47 10.41 6.36
N CYS A 25 8.61 10.22 7.35
CA CYS A 25 8.20 8.90 7.82
C CYS A 25 6.80 8.59 7.29
N LYS A 26 6.61 8.65 5.97
CA LYS A 26 5.41 8.09 5.34
C LYS A 26 5.62 6.58 5.14
N PRO A 27 4.59 5.74 5.33
CA PRO A 27 4.67 4.32 4.97
C PRO A 27 5.16 4.22 3.52
N LYS A 28 6.00 3.23 3.20
CA LYS A 28 6.61 3.08 1.86
C LYS A 28 5.54 2.76 0.82
N PHE A 29 4.87 3.80 0.34
CA PHE A 29 3.97 3.80 -0.79
C PHE A 29 4.72 3.92 -2.11
N GLU A 30 6.04 4.03 -2.08
CA GLU A 30 6.89 4.17 -3.25
C GLU A 30 7.78 2.95 -3.40
N SER A 31 8.07 2.61 -4.66
CA SER A 31 9.03 1.57 -4.99
C SER A 31 10.47 2.02 -4.61
N PRO A 32 11.39 1.09 -4.28
CA PRO A 32 12.77 1.42 -3.91
C PRO A 32 13.54 2.28 -4.92
N ASP A 33 13.27 2.09 -6.21
CA ASP A 33 13.81 2.91 -7.31
C ASP A 33 13.10 4.26 -7.52
N HIS A 34 12.10 4.59 -6.69
CA HIS A 34 11.25 5.78 -6.80
C HIS A 34 10.55 5.95 -8.16
N ARG A 35 10.36 4.86 -8.90
CA ARG A 35 9.68 4.88 -10.20
C ARG A 35 8.17 4.84 -10.04
N PHE A 36 7.67 4.12 -9.05
CA PHE A 36 6.25 3.89 -8.85
C PHE A 36 5.78 4.36 -7.48
N ARG A 37 4.51 4.76 -7.42
CA ARG A 37 3.78 5.00 -6.18
C ARG A 37 2.46 4.24 -6.21
N ALA A 38 2.12 3.61 -5.09
CA ALA A 38 0.83 3.03 -4.83
C ALA A 38 -0.03 4.00 -4.01
N GLU A 39 -1.26 4.22 -4.44
CA GLU A 39 -2.20 5.12 -3.78
C GLU A 39 -3.51 4.38 -3.51
N LYS A 40 -4.08 4.56 -2.32
CA LYS A 40 -5.39 4.00 -2.01
C LYS A 40 -6.43 4.63 -2.93
N PHE A 41 -7.28 3.79 -3.51
CA PHE A 41 -8.45 4.23 -4.23
C PHE A 41 -9.63 3.32 -3.89
N ASN A 42 -10.83 3.87 -4.02
CA ASN A 42 -12.05 3.12 -3.78
C ASN A 42 -12.39 2.36 -5.05
N CYS A 43 -12.31 1.03 -4.99
CA CYS A 43 -12.79 0.18 -6.07
C CYS A 43 -14.27 -0.13 -5.83
N TYR A 44 -15.11 0.26 -6.79
CA TYR A 44 -16.52 -0.10 -6.78
C TYR A 44 -16.70 -1.49 -7.40
N SER A 45 -17.57 -2.30 -6.80
CA SER A 45 -18.15 -3.44 -7.48
C SER A 45 -19.43 -2.96 -8.16
N ASP A 46 -19.49 -3.04 -9.50
CA ASP A 46 -20.71 -2.69 -10.26
C ASP A 46 -21.92 -3.56 -9.89
N ASN A 47 -21.67 -4.68 -9.19
CA ASN A 47 -22.69 -5.62 -8.72
C ASN A 47 -23.03 -5.46 -7.22
N ALA A 48 -22.49 -4.46 -6.53
CA ALA A 48 -22.83 -4.22 -5.12
C ALA A 48 -24.25 -3.62 -4.98
N PRO A 49 -25.08 -4.09 -4.04
CA PRO A 49 -26.36 -3.47 -3.74
C PRO A 49 -26.21 -1.97 -3.44
N PRO A 50 -27.14 -1.09 -3.87
CA PRO A 50 -27.01 0.38 -3.73
C PRO A 50 -26.79 0.87 -2.29
N ILE A 51 -27.19 0.07 -1.30
CA ILE A 51 -27.17 0.37 0.13
C ILE A 51 -25.85 -0.07 0.78
N VAL A 52 -25.10 -0.97 0.13
CA VAL A 52 -23.82 -1.52 0.59
C VAL A 52 -22.72 -1.13 -0.40
N ARG A 53 -22.64 0.15 -0.75
CA ARG A 53 -21.46 0.72 -1.40
C ARG A 53 -20.36 0.89 -0.35
N GLU A 54 -20.01 -0.19 0.33
CA GLU A 54 -18.86 -0.19 1.22
C GLU A 54 -17.59 -0.17 0.38
N GLU A 55 -16.69 0.73 0.76
CA GLU A 55 -15.47 1.03 0.01
C GLU A 55 -14.49 -0.13 0.14
N ALA A 56 -14.46 -1.01 -0.86
CA ALA A 56 -13.31 -1.89 -1.01
C ALA A 56 -12.09 -0.98 -1.26
N ASN A 57 -11.14 -1.00 -0.33
CA ASN A 57 -9.91 -0.24 -0.47
C ASN A 57 -9.02 -1.02 -1.42
N CYS A 58 -8.85 -0.56 -2.65
CA CYS A 58 -7.87 -1.06 -3.60
C CYS A 58 -6.70 -0.08 -3.69
N PHE A 59 -5.65 -0.48 -4.40
CA PHE A 59 -4.51 0.36 -4.73
C PHE A 59 -4.39 0.57 -6.23
N LEU A 60 -4.19 1.81 -6.63
CA LEU A 60 -3.71 2.14 -7.97
C LEU A 60 -2.20 2.27 -7.87
N VAL A 61 -1.49 1.73 -8.85
CA VAL A 61 -0.05 1.89 -8.98
C VAL A 61 0.21 2.78 -10.18
N ARG A 62 0.98 3.84 -9.99
CA ARG A 62 1.28 4.82 -11.02
C ARG A 62 2.75 5.13 -11.10
N GLU A 63 3.20 5.49 -12.29
CA GLU A 63 4.56 5.98 -12.49
C GLU A 63 4.66 7.43 -12.02
N ILE A 64 5.64 7.72 -11.17
CA ILE A 64 5.78 9.04 -10.52
C ILE A 64 6.10 10.12 -11.55
N LYS A 65 6.99 9.85 -12.51
CA LYS A 65 7.43 10.86 -13.48
C LYS A 65 6.31 11.28 -14.43
N THR A 66 5.58 10.31 -14.97
CA THR A 66 4.59 10.54 -16.03
C THR A 66 3.18 10.71 -15.48
N GLN A 67 2.96 10.40 -14.21
CA GLN A 67 1.63 10.42 -13.58
C GLN A 67 0.67 9.38 -14.22
N LYS A 68 1.17 8.49 -15.08
CA LYS A 68 0.39 7.46 -15.75
C LYS A 68 0.06 6.33 -14.78
N ILE A 69 -1.20 5.93 -14.73
CA ILE A 69 -1.64 4.73 -14.01
C ILE A 69 -1.13 3.51 -14.78
N VAL A 70 -0.40 2.64 -14.08
CA VAL A 70 0.11 1.38 -14.63
C VAL A 70 -0.95 0.31 -14.50
N PHE A 71 -1.48 0.12 -13.28
CA PHE A 71 -2.54 -0.85 -13.01
C PHE A 71 -3.31 -0.53 -11.73
N TYR A 72 -4.40 -1.25 -11.54
CA TYR A 72 -5.18 -1.29 -10.31
C TYR A 72 -5.10 -2.69 -9.72
N THR A 73 -4.88 -2.79 -8.42
CA THR A 73 -5.07 -4.06 -7.72
C THR A 73 -6.55 -4.39 -7.60
N HIS A 74 -6.87 -5.67 -7.52
CA HIS A 74 -8.21 -6.16 -7.28
C HIS A 74 -8.20 -7.25 -6.20
N PRO A 75 -9.17 -7.27 -5.27
CA PRO A 75 -9.33 -8.34 -4.29
C PRO A 75 -9.70 -9.67 -4.97
N LYS A 76 -9.47 -10.79 -4.28
CA LYS A 76 -10.01 -12.11 -4.68
C LYS A 76 -11.53 -12.13 -4.69
N ARG A 77 -12.19 -11.49 -3.70
CA ARG A 77 -13.65 -11.42 -3.60
C ARG A 77 -14.09 -10.00 -3.29
N HIS A 78 -15.08 -9.52 -4.02
CA HIS A 78 -15.68 -8.20 -3.81
C HIS A 78 -16.73 -8.18 -2.70
N SER A 79 -17.35 -9.33 -2.39
CA SER A 79 -18.49 -9.45 -1.48
C SER A 79 -18.17 -9.23 0.00
N ASP A 80 -16.91 -9.40 0.38
CA ASP A 80 -16.50 -9.48 1.79
C ASP A 80 -15.85 -8.16 2.26
N PHE A 81 -15.91 -7.12 1.43
CA PHE A 81 -15.32 -5.78 1.61
C PHE A 81 -13.95 -5.76 2.32
N PRO A 82 -12.99 -6.60 1.88
CA PRO A 82 -11.67 -6.65 2.48
C PRO A 82 -10.90 -5.38 2.11
N GLY A 83 -10.83 -4.39 2.99
CA GLY A 83 -9.95 -3.26 2.74
C GLY A 83 -8.48 -3.74 2.71
N VAL A 84 -7.69 -3.37 1.69
CA VAL A 84 -6.24 -3.65 1.71
C VAL A 84 -5.64 -3.01 2.95
N LYS A 85 -5.01 -3.84 3.78
CA LYS A 85 -4.38 -3.40 5.03
C LYS A 85 -2.90 -3.14 4.86
N VAL A 86 -2.26 -3.88 3.95
CA VAL A 86 -0.82 -3.80 3.74
C VAL A 86 -0.49 -3.86 2.26
N GLN A 87 0.61 -3.20 1.91
CA GLN A 87 1.17 -3.20 0.58
C GLN A 87 2.68 -3.13 0.65
N MET A 88 3.34 -3.58 -0.42
CA MET A 88 4.80 -3.63 -0.49
C MET A 88 5.26 -3.67 -1.95
N PHE A 89 6.35 -2.96 -2.26
CA PHE A 89 7.11 -3.18 -3.49
C PHE A 89 8.25 -4.15 -3.22
N SER A 90 8.59 -4.99 -4.20
CA SER A 90 9.81 -5.81 -4.12
C SER A 90 11.05 -4.92 -4.16
N ASP A 91 12.18 -5.42 -3.64
CA ASP A 91 13.44 -4.68 -3.57
C ASP A 91 13.95 -4.25 -4.96
N ASP A 92 13.65 -5.03 -5.99
CA ASP A 92 13.98 -4.74 -7.40
C ASP A 92 12.95 -3.83 -8.10
N SER A 93 11.92 -3.36 -7.37
CA SER A 93 10.79 -2.59 -7.89
C SER A 93 9.98 -3.26 -9.00
N LYS A 94 10.20 -4.54 -9.32
CA LYS A 94 9.53 -5.23 -10.44
C LYS A 94 8.17 -5.81 -10.06
N LYS A 95 7.90 -5.93 -8.76
CA LYS A 95 6.67 -6.51 -8.25
C LYS A 95 6.04 -5.62 -7.19
N TYR A 96 4.73 -5.72 -7.10
CA TYR A 96 3.93 -5.06 -6.08
C TYR A 96 2.99 -6.07 -5.45
N ALA A 97 2.94 -6.09 -4.12
CA ALA A 97 2.07 -6.97 -3.35
C ALA A 97 1.03 -6.15 -2.59
N ALA A 98 -0.20 -6.65 -2.56
CA ALA A 98 -1.28 -6.11 -1.72
C ALA A 98 -1.92 -7.24 -0.91
N TYR A 99 -2.17 -6.94 0.37
CA TYR A 99 -2.66 -7.88 1.38
C TYR A 99 -4.08 -7.50 1.79
N TYR A 100 -5.00 -8.41 1.51
CA TYR A 100 -6.43 -8.24 1.74
C TYR A 100 -6.86 -9.17 2.88
N HIS A 101 -7.46 -8.61 3.93
CA HIS A 101 -7.93 -9.35 5.10
C HIS A 101 -9.38 -9.76 4.92
N TYR A 102 -9.66 -11.05 5.05
CA TYR A 102 -10.99 -11.66 4.96
C TYR A 102 -11.32 -12.41 6.25
N GLY A 103 -12.60 -12.68 6.47
CA GLY A 103 -13.11 -13.37 7.66
C GLY A 103 -13.67 -12.42 8.71
N ASP A 104 -14.33 -12.99 9.72
CA ASP A 104 -14.90 -12.23 10.82
C ASP A 104 -13.79 -11.79 11.79
N ARG A 105 -13.81 -10.52 12.20
CA ARG A 105 -12.89 -9.97 13.20
C ARG A 105 -12.94 -10.71 14.53
N ASN A 106 -14.06 -11.37 14.84
CA ASN A 106 -14.29 -12.09 16.09
C ASN A 106 -14.12 -13.61 15.96
N ASP A 107 -13.92 -14.15 14.75
CA ASP A 107 -13.64 -15.58 14.53
C ASP A 107 -12.28 -15.74 13.85
N GLU A 108 -11.23 -15.85 14.66
CA GLU A 108 -9.84 -16.05 14.21
C GLU A 108 -9.68 -17.25 13.27
N LYS A 109 -10.51 -18.29 13.38
CA LYS A 109 -10.43 -19.46 12.51
C LYS A 109 -10.95 -19.18 11.10
N SER A 110 -11.81 -18.18 10.95
CA SER A 110 -12.29 -17.70 9.66
C SER A 110 -11.35 -16.70 9.00
N GLN A 111 -10.39 -16.14 9.76
CA GLN A 111 -9.51 -15.08 9.27
C GLN A 111 -8.43 -15.63 8.34
N TYR A 112 -8.30 -14.98 7.19
CA TYR A 112 -7.21 -15.24 6.27
C TYR A 112 -6.80 -13.96 5.53
N THR A 113 -5.58 -13.96 5.02
CA THR A 113 -5.05 -12.91 4.18
C THR A 113 -4.86 -13.45 2.78
N TRP A 114 -5.57 -12.88 1.81
CA TRP A 114 -5.22 -13.11 0.40
C TRP A 114 -4.18 -12.09 -0.02
N VAL A 115 -3.10 -12.59 -0.62
CA VAL A 115 -1.99 -11.79 -1.11
C VAL A 115 -1.97 -11.91 -2.63
N GLY A 116 -2.20 -10.79 -3.31
CA GLY A 116 -1.97 -10.67 -4.75
C GLY A 116 -0.59 -10.07 -5.02
N VAL A 117 0.09 -10.57 -6.05
CA VAL A 117 1.39 -10.04 -6.50
C VAL A 117 1.31 -9.71 -7.98
N TRP A 118 1.52 -8.44 -8.32
CA TRP A 118 1.46 -7.92 -9.69
C TRP A 118 2.84 -7.52 -10.21
N SER A 119 3.02 -7.63 -11.52
CA SER A 119 4.12 -7.03 -12.26
C SER A 119 3.97 -5.51 -12.30
N THR A 120 4.99 -4.75 -11.92
CA THR A 120 4.97 -3.28 -12.06
C THR A 120 5.23 -2.81 -13.48
N GLU A 121 5.65 -3.71 -14.38
CA GLU A 121 5.90 -3.40 -15.79
C GLU A 121 4.64 -3.61 -16.63
N SER A 122 3.99 -4.78 -16.50
CA SER A 122 2.81 -5.15 -17.30
C SER A 122 1.49 -4.88 -16.57
N GLY A 123 1.51 -4.75 -15.24
CA GLY A 123 0.28 -4.67 -14.44
C GLY A 123 -0.43 -6.00 -14.24
N GLU A 124 0.11 -7.10 -14.79
CA GLU A 124 -0.51 -8.43 -14.69
C GLU A 124 -0.32 -9.02 -13.30
N LEU A 125 -1.34 -9.73 -12.82
CA LEU A 125 -1.24 -10.56 -11.61
C LEU A 125 -0.32 -11.76 -11.91
N LEU A 126 0.87 -11.78 -11.30
CA LEU A 126 1.86 -12.84 -11.48
C LEU A 126 1.47 -14.12 -10.74
N TYR A 127 1.05 -13.97 -9.49
CA TYR A 127 0.51 -15.06 -8.67
C TYR A 127 -0.28 -14.49 -7.49
N SER A 128 -0.99 -15.38 -6.80
CA SER A 128 -1.62 -15.06 -5.53
C SER A 128 -1.55 -16.23 -4.57
N ARG A 129 -1.74 -15.96 -3.28
CA ARG A 129 -1.78 -16.99 -2.25
C ARG A 129 -2.71 -16.60 -1.11
N GLU A 130 -3.09 -17.58 -0.30
CA GLU A 130 -3.83 -17.37 0.93
C GLU A 130 -2.98 -17.82 2.11
N ASP A 131 -2.80 -16.90 3.05
CA ASP A 131 -2.09 -17.13 4.30
C ASP A 131 -3.10 -17.11 5.46
N PRO A 132 -3.00 -18.01 6.46
CA PRO A 132 -3.91 -18.03 7.59
C PRO A 132 -3.74 -16.78 8.47
N GLY A 133 -4.86 -16.27 8.99
CA GLY A 133 -4.91 -15.07 9.83
C GLY A 133 -4.70 -13.75 9.06
N TRP A 134 -4.75 -12.65 9.81
CA TRP A 134 -4.56 -11.30 9.28
C TRP A 134 -3.10 -10.84 9.40
N ILE A 135 -2.45 -10.56 8.27
CA ILE A 135 -1.06 -10.09 8.21
C ILE A 135 -1.03 -8.56 8.14
N TYR A 136 -0.50 -7.90 9.16
CA TYR A 136 -0.41 -6.43 9.22
C TYR A 136 0.96 -5.85 8.86
N LEU A 137 2.02 -6.63 9.05
CA LEU A 137 3.41 -6.20 8.84
C LEU A 137 4.24 -7.37 8.30
N PRO A 138 4.26 -7.59 6.98
CA PRO A 138 5.12 -8.60 6.39
C PRO A 138 6.59 -8.17 6.53
N GLU A 139 7.44 -9.08 7.01
CA GLU A 139 8.88 -8.84 7.15
C GLU A 139 9.63 -8.94 5.81
N LYS A 140 9.04 -9.67 4.84
CA LYS A 140 9.62 -9.96 3.54
C LYS A 140 8.58 -9.85 2.45
N PHE A 141 9.05 -9.60 1.23
CA PHE A 141 8.19 -9.69 0.05
C PHE A 141 7.63 -11.12 -0.06
N PRO A 142 6.33 -11.29 -0.38
CA PRO A 142 5.76 -12.62 -0.50
C PRO A 142 6.42 -13.36 -1.66
N GLU A 143 6.57 -14.66 -1.53
CA GLU A 143 7.06 -15.55 -2.57
C GLU A 143 5.94 -16.50 -2.99
N PRO A 144 5.98 -17.06 -4.23
CA PRO A 144 5.03 -18.07 -4.65
C PRO A 144 4.98 -19.22 -3.64
N GLN A 145 3.78 -19.71 -3.30
CA GLN A 145 3.70 -20.95 -2.53
C GLN A 145 4.21 -22.07 -3.44
N HIS A 146 5.31 -22.72 -3.06
CA HIS A 146 5.67 -24.00 -3.67
C HIS A 146 4.48 -24.94 -3.49
N PRO A 147 4.12 -25.75 -4.51
CA PRO A 147 3.17 -26.83 -4.29
C PRO A 147 3.67 -27.63 -3.09
N ARG A 148 2.83 -27.80 -2.07
CA ARG A 148 3.17 -28.72 -0.99
C ARG A 148 3.34 -30.10 -1.63
N PRO A 149 4.43 -30.83 -1.32
CA PRO A 149 4.58 -32.21 -1.79
C PRO A 149 3.42 -33.08 -1.34
#